data_AF-A0A4V0I4S9-F1
#
_entry.id   AF-A0A4V0I4S9-F1
#
_cell.length_a   1.000
_cell.length_b   1.000
_cell.length_c   1.000
_cell.angle_alpha   90.00
_cell.angle_beta   90.00
_cell.angle_gamma   90.00
#
_symmetry.space_group_name_H-M   'P 1'
#
loop_
_entity.id
_entity.type
_entity.pdbx_description
1 polymer ?
#
loop_
_entity_poly.entity_id
_entity_poly.type
_entity_poly.pdbx_seq_one_letter_code
_entity_poly.pdbx_strand_id
1 'polypeptide(L)'
;MSTQRIATVAPVSEEAATAKVAEVYADIKATKNIAFVPNLWRVLATNPDHLELVWSRLKAIMHPEATGRASKLDPLTREIIALAVSATNGCAYCVNSHTTAVRKLGLSVEALGEVMAVVGLFNTTNALADAYQIEPDILPPLE
;
A
#
# COMPACT_ATOMS: atom_id res chain seq x y z
N MET A 1 -21.59 -9.52 24.07
CA MET A 1 -20.79 -9.93 22.89
C MET A 1 -19.49 -9.15 22.93
N SER A 2 -18.35 -9.82 23.08
CA SER A 2 -17.04 -9.14 22.99
C SER A 2 -16.88 -8.67 21.54
N THR A 3 -16.78 -7.36 21.34
CA THR A 3 -16.43 -6.77 20.04
C THR A 3 -15.12 -7.40 19.59
N GLN A 4 -15.13 -8.08 18.44
CA GLN A 4 -13.95 -8.74 17.90
C GLN A 4 -12.79 -7.73 17.84
N ARG A 5 -11.68 -8.04 18.52
CA ARG A 5 -10.49 -7.19 18.53
C ARG A 5 -9.85 -7.23 17.15
N ILE A 6 -9.95 -6.14 16.40
CA ILE A 6 -9.41 -6.02 15.03
C ILE A 6 -8.01 -5.38 14.98
N ALA A 7 -7.51 -4.84 16.09
CA ALA A 7 -6.19 -4.22 16.22
C ALA A 7 -5.69 -4.23 17.67
N THR A 8 -4.41 -3.92 17.87
CA THR A 8 -3.80 -3.81 19.21
C THR A 8 -4.31 -2.59 19.99
N VAL A 9 -4.79 -1.57 19.30
CA VAL A 9 -5.45 -0.37 19.85
C VAL A 9 -6.88 -0.24 19.32
N ALA A 10 -7.74 0.47 20.04
CA ALA A 10 -9.11 0.73 19.59
C ALA A 10 -9.08 1.68 18.37
N PRO A 11 -9.58 1.28 17.20
CA PRO A 11 -9.61 2.16 16.03
C PRO A 11 -10.65 3.26 16.22
N VAL A 12 -10.35 4.46 15.71
CA VAL A 12 -11.34 5.55 15.63
C VAL A 12 -12.39 5.16 14.58
N SER A 13 -13.67 5.19 14.93
CA SER A 13 -14.75 4.92 13.96
C SER A 13 -15.03 6.14 13.10
N GLU A 14 -15.70 5.93 11.96
CA GLU A 14 -16.08 7.05 11.09
C GLU A 14 -17.08 7.98 11.79
N GLU A 15 -17.92 7.45 12.67
CA GLU A 15 -18.91 8.20 13.45
C GLU A 15 -18.25 8.99 14.60
N ALA A 16 -17.15 8.48 15.15
CA ALA A 16 -16.39 9.12 16.22
C ALA A 16 -15.31 10.09 15.71
N ALA A 17 -15.09 10.13 14.39
CA ALA A 17 -14.10 11.01 13.77
C ALA A 17 -14.54 12.48 13.90
N THR A 18 -13.66 13.32 14.42
CA THR A 18 -13.90 14.77 14.57
C THR A 18 -12.71 15.57 14.04
N ALA A 19 -12.95 16.83 13.67
CA ALA A 19 -11.93 17.77 13.19
C ALA A 19 -11.02 17.14 12.10
N LYS A 20 -9.70 17.21 12.30
CA LYS A 20 -8.68 16.71 11.38
C LYS A 20 -8.90 15.25 10.94
N VAL A 21 -9.36 14.37 11.83
CA VAL A 21 -9.59 12.96 11.47
C VAL A 21 -10.73 12.83 10.46
N ALA A 22 -11.82 13.58 10.65
CA ALA A 22 -12.97 13.55 9.74
C ALA A 22 -12.60 14.09 8.35
N GLU A 23 -11.78 15.15 8.30
CA GLU A 23 -11.28 15.72 7.05
C GLU A 23 -10.40 14.73 6.28
N VAL A 24 -9.44 14.10 6.95
CA VAL A 24 -8.56 13.10 6.32
C VAL A 24 -9.37 11.87 5.87
N TYR A 25 -10.36 11.43 6.64
CA TYR A 25 -11.24 10.32 6.26
C TYR A 25 -12.07 10.62 5.00
N ALA A 26 -12.60 11.85 4.90
CA ALA A 26 -13.31 12.29 3.72
C ALA A 26 -12.39 12.27 2.49
N ASP A 27 -11.16 12.78 2.64
CA ASP A 27 -10.18 12.78 1.54
C ASP A 27 -9.73 11.37 1.12
N ILE A 28 -9.56 10.45 2.08
CA ILE A 28 -9.27 9.03 1.79
C ILE A 28 -10.38 8.42 0.93
N LYS A 29 -11.64 8.61 1.32
CA LYS A 29 -12.79 8.05 0.58
C LYS A 29 -12.90 8.64 -0.82
N ALA A 30 -12.75 9.96 -0.94
CA ALA A 30 -12.79 10.65 -2.22
C ALA A 30 -11.64 10.22 -3.15
N THR A 31 -10.41 10.26 -2.66
CA THR A 31 -9.20 9.94 -3.43
C THR A 31 -9.16 8.49 -3.88
N LYS A 32 -9.48 7.54 -2.98
CA LYS A 32 -9.43 6.11 -3.30
C LYS A 32 -10.72 5.58 -3.96
N ASN A 33 -11.75 6.42 -4.03
CA ASN A 33 -13.09 6.06 -4.47
C ASN A 33 -13.60 4.78 -3.78
N ILE A 34 -13.75 4.87 -2.45
CA ILE A 34 -14.19 3.78 -1.56
C ILE A 34 -15.29 4.25 -0.60
N ALA A 35 -16.18 3.32 -0.22
CA ALA A 35 -17.36 3.63 0.59
C ALA A 35 -17.06 3.76 2.10
N PHE A 36 -16.00 3.12 2.59
CA PHE A 36 -15.62 3.09 4.00
C PHE A 36 -14.12 3.33 4.15
N VAL A 37 -13.69 3.73 5.35
CA VAL A 37 -12.28 3.96 5.68
C VAL A 37 -11.63 2.67 6.18
N PRO A 38 -10.60 2.12 5.48
CA PRO A 38 -9.92 0.89 5.90
C PRO A 38 -9.29 0.97 7.30
N ASN A 39 -9.21 -0.17 7.98
CA ASN A 39 -8.73 -0.26 9.37
C ASN A 39 -7.33 0.33 9.62
N LEU A 40 -6.41 0.30 8.64
CA LEU A 40 -5.11 0.97 8.77
C LEU A 40 -5.26 2.45 9.11
N TRP A 41 -6.10 3.17 8.37
CA TRP A 41 -6.37 4.58 8.60
C TRP A 41 -7.14 4.82 9.90
N ARG A 42 -8.05 3.89 10.24
CA ARG A 42 -8.79 3.95 11.51
C ARG A 42 -7.92 3.78 12.74
N VAL A 43 -6.90 2.95 12.64
CA VAL A 43 -5.89 2.76 13.68
C VAL A 43 -4.93 3.94 13.72
N LEU A 44 -4.45 4.44 12.57
CA LEU A 44 -3.58 5.63 12.53
C LEU A 44 -4.26 6.87 13.12
N ALA A 45 -5.58 6.98 12.98
CA ALA A 45 -6.37 8.06 13.53
C ALA A 45 -6.34 8.19 15.06
N THR A 46 -5.84 7.19 15.80
CA THR A 46 -5.56 7.37 17.23
C THR A 46 -4.49 8.44 17.47
N ASN A 47 -3.74 8.84 16.43
CA ASN A 47 -2.86 9.99 16.40
C ASN A 47 -3.16 10.84 15.14
N PRO A 48 -3.96 11.92 15.26
CA PRO A 48 -4.41 12.71 14.10
C PRO A 48 -3.29 13.32 13.26
N ASP A 49 -2.21 13.79 13.88
CA ASP A 49 -1.08 14.38 13.15
C ASP A 49 -0.33 13.31 12.35
N HIS A 50 -0.15 12.11 12.92
CA HIS A 50 0.47 11.02 12.20
C HIS A 50 -0.40 10.50 11.05
N LEU A 51 -1.73 10.43 11.25
CA LEU A 51 -2.68 10.08 10.18
C LEU A 51 -2.53 11.02 8.98
N GLU A 52 -2.52 12.34 9.22
CA GLU A 52 -2.38 13.35 8.17
C GLU A 52 -1.05 13.22 7.43
N LEU A 53 0.06 13.06 8.17
CA LEU A 53 1.40 12.90 7.58
C LEU A 53 1.49 11.67 6.68
N VAL A 54 0.99 10.52 7.15
CA VAL A 54 1.02 9.27 6.37
C VAL A 54 0.11 9.37 5.16
N TRP A 55 -1.11 9.88 5.34
CA TRP A 55 -2.06 10.01 4.24
C TRP A 55 -1.56 10.96 3.15
N SER A 56 -1.06 12.13 3.52
CA SER A 56 -0.56 13.13 2.56
C SER A 56 0.58 12.57 1.72
N ARG A 57 1.51 11.85 2.36
CA ARG A 57 2.62 11.16 1.66
C ARG A 57 2.10 10.06 0.75
N LEU A 58 1.17 9.22 1.23
CA LEU A 58 0.60 8.15 0.41
C LEU A 58 -0.12 8.72 -0.82
N LYS A 59 -0.95 9.74 -0.63
CA LYS A 59 -1.68 10.41 -1.73
C LYS A 59 -0.70 10.98 -2.76
N ALA A 60 0.33 11.70 -2.35
CA ALA A 60 1.31 12.29 -3.27
C ALA A 60 2.10 11.26 -4.10
N ILE A 61 2.30 10.04 -3.56
CA ILE A 61 3.09 8.99 -4.21
C ILE A 61 2.19 8.04 -5.03
N MET A 62 1.10 7.56 -4.45
CA MET A 62 0.21 6.55 -5.03
C MET A 62 -0.93 7.14 -5.86
N HIS A 63 -1.27 8.42 -5.62
CA HIS A 63 -2.31 9.17 -6.32
C HIS A 63 -1.83 10.57 -6.73
N PRO A 64 -0.67 10.71 -7.41
CA PRO A 64 -0.12 12.00 -7.80
C PRO A 64 -1.08 12.85 -8.63
N GLU A 65 -1.97 12.21 -9.40
CA GLU A 65 -3.05 12.89 -10.11
C GLU A 65 -3.97 13.69 -9.17
N ALA A 66 -4.23 13.18 -7.96
CA ALA A 66 -5.02 13.85 -6.94
C ALA A 66 -4.27 15.01 -6.26
N THR A 67 -2.99 15.20 -6.58
CA THR A 67 -2.17 16.34 -6.14
C THR A 67 -1.71 17.20 -7.32
N GLY A 68 -2.33 17.06 -8.51
CA GLY A 68 -1.98 17.83 -9.70
C GLY A 68 -0.65 17.45 -10.35
N ARG A 69 -0.04 16.32 -9.96
CA ARG A 69 1.24 15.85 -10.50
C ARG A 69 1.01 14.75 -11.53
N ALA A 70 1.61 14.90 -12.71
CA ALA A 70 1.64 13.83 -13.70
C ALA A 70 2.56 12.68 -13.24
N SER A 71 2.11 11.44 -13.41
CA SER A 71 2.91 10.25 -13.15
C SER A 71 3.45 9.67 -14.45
N LYS A 72 4.66 9.11 -14.39
CA LYS A 72 5.22 8.27 -15.46
C LYS A 72 4.82 6.80 -15.32
N LEU A 73 4.38 6.39 -14.14
CA LEU A 73 3.82 5.06 -13.87
C LEU A 73 2.28 5.14 -13.79
N ASP A 74 1.59 4.25 -14.48
CA ASP A 74 0.15 4.10 -14.36
C ASP A 74 -0.25 3.55 -12.96
N PRO A 75 -1.52 3.70 -12.55
CA PRO A 75 -1.97 3.25 -11.24
C PRO A 75 -1.79 1.75 -10.97
N LEU A 76 -1.98 0.89 -12.00
CA LEU A 76 -1.86 -0.56 -11.83
C LEU A 76 -0.41 -0.94 -11.54
N THR A 77 0.55 -0.37 -12.26
CA THR A 77 1.98 -0.59 -12.01
C THR A 77 2.37 -0.19 -10.59
N ARG A 78 1.90 0.96 -10.09
CA ARG A 78 2.17 1.39 -8.69
C ARG A 78 1.63 0.39 -7.67
N GLU A 79 0.42 -0.12 -7.88
CA GLU A 79 -0.22 -1.10 -6.99
C GLU A 79 0.43 -2.49 -7.06
N ILE A 80 0.92 -2.92 -8.23
CA ILE A 80 1.73 -4.15 -8.36
C ILE A 80 3.01 -4.05 -7.55
N ILE A 81 3.72 -2.92 -7.61
CA ILE A 81 4.93 -2.68 -6.80
C ILE A 81 4.59 -2.73 -5.31
N ALA A 82 3.50 -2.06 -4.90
CA ALA A 82 3.06 -2.08 -3.50
C ALA A 82 2.68 -3.49 -3.02
N LEU A 83 2.02 -4.28 -3.87
CA LEU A 83 1.71 -5.68 -3.60
C LEU A 83 2.97 -6.55 -3.46
N ALA A 84 3.93 -6.39 -4.37
CA ALA A 84 5.20 -7.11 -4.35
C ALA A 84 5.98 -6.86 -3.05
N VAL A 85 6.14 -5.59 -2.67
CA VAL A 85 6.79 -5.19 -1.40
C VAL A 85 6.01 -5.75 -0.19
N SER A 86 4.67 -5.69 -0.24
CA SER A 86 3.82 -6.22 0.83
C SER A 86 3.99 -7.74 1.03
N ALA A 87 4.08 -8.49 -0.07
CA ALA A 87 4.27 -9.93 -0.06
C ALA A 87 5.67 -10.30 0.49
N THR A 88 6.72 -9.64 0.00
CA THR A 88 8.10 -9.84 0.50
C THR A 88 8.23 -9.50 1.99
N ASN A 89 7.57 -8.45 2.46
CA ASN A 89 7.58 -8.07 3.88
C ASN A 89 6.64 -8.92 4.76
N GLY A 90 5.91 -9.89 4.19
CA GLY A 90 4.99 -10.75 4.95
C GLY A 90 3.79 -10.01 5.56
N CYS A 91 3.37 -8.87 5.01
CA CYS A 91 2.27 -8.08 5.56
C CYS A 91 0.90 -8.60 5.07
N ALA A 92 0.25 -9.49 5.83
CA ALA A 92 -1.06 -10.05 5.47
C ALA A 92 -2.14 -9.00 5.19
N TYR A 93 -2.23 -7.95 6.01
CA TYR A 93 -3.18 -6.84 5.78
C TYR A 93 -2.93 -6.14 4.45
N CYS A 94 -1.66 -5.82 4.17
CA CYS A 94 -1.24 -5.09 2.99
C CYS A 94 -1.45 -5.92 1.73
N VAL A 95 -1.11 -7.22 1.78
CA VAL A 95 -1.35 -8.16 0.66
C VAL A 95 -2.83 -8.19 0.27
N ASN A 96 -3.74 -8.29 1.24
CA ASN A 96 -5.19 -8.27 0.95
C ASN A 96 -5.65 -6.93 0.36
N SER A 97 -5.19 -5.82 0.94
CA SER A 97 -5.53 -4.46 0.48
C SER A 97 -5.06 -4.23 -0.97
N HIS A 98 -3.78 -4.50 -1.25
CA HIS A 98 -3.18 -4.25 -2.56
C HIS A 98 -3.64 -5.27 -3.61
N THR A 99 -3.89 -6.53 -3.23
CA THR A 99 -4.54 -7.51 -4.12
C THR A 99 -5.92 -7.01 -4.56
N THR A 100 -6.73 -6.49 -3.63
CA THR A 100 -8.03 -5.91 -3.97
C THR A 100 -7.88 -4.72 -4.93
N ALA A 101 -6.87 -3.87 -4.72
CA ALA A 101 -6.61 -2.70 -5.56
C ALA A 101 -6.20 -3.09 -6.99
N VAL A 102 -5.23 -3.99 -7.17
CA VAL A 102 -4.80 -4.44 -8.52
C VAL A 102 -5.94 -5.14 -9.27
N ARG A 103 -6.79 -5.90 -8.56
CA ARG A 103 -7.96 -6.56 -9.16
C ARG A 103 -9.01 -5.54 -9.61
N LYS A 104 -9.25 -4.49 -8.82
CA LYS A 104 -10.12 -3.35 -9.22
C LYS A 104 -9.58 -2.61 -10.45
N LEU A 105 -8.27 -2.56 -10.61
CA LEU A 105 -7.57 -1.96 -11.74
C LEU A 105 -7.45 -2.89 -12.97
N GLY A 106 -8.03 -4.09 -12.92
CA GLY A 106 -8.13 -4.99 -14.07
C GLY A 106 -7.09 -6.11 -14.15
N LEU A 107 -6.20 -6.27 -13.17
CA LEU A 107 -5.25 -7.38 -13.15
C LEU A 107 -6.00 -8.71 -13.05
N SER A 108 -5.75 -9.67 -13.96
CA SER A 108 -6.38 -11.00 -13.92
C SER A 108 -5.84 -11.87 -12.77
N VAL A 109 -6.53 -12.97 -12.43
CA VAL A 109 -6.02 -13.91 -11.40
C VAL A 109 -4.77 -14.62 -11.89
N GLU A 110 -4.72 -14.90 -13.20
CA GLU A 110 -3.55 -15.49 -13.85
C GLU A 110 -2.35 -14.54 -13.80
N ALA A 111 -2.53 -13.28 -14.17
CA ALA A 111 -1.48 -12.25 -14.06
C ALA A 111 -1.08 -11.99 -12.61
N LEU A 112 -2.00 -12.09 -11.64
CA LEU A 112 -1.65 -12.07 -10.22
C LEU A 112 -0.72 -13.23 -9.86
N GLY A 113 -0.96 -14.43 -10.40
CA GLY A 113 -0.06 -15.58 -10.27
C GLY A 113 1.33 -15.30 -10.85
N GLU A 114 1.40 -14.67 -12.02
CA GLU A 114 2.68 -14.25 -12.63
C GLU A 114 3.42 -13.24 -11.76
N VAL A 115 2.72 -12.23 -11.21
CA VAL A 115 3.32 -11.27 -10.27
C VAL A 115 3.91 -11.99 -9.06
N MET A 116 3.18 -12.96 -8.48
CA MET A 116 3.70 -13.73 -7.34
C MET A 116 4.87 -14.64 -7.71
N ALA A 117 4.89 -15.20 -8.93
CA ALA A 117 6.03 -15.97 -9.43
C ALA A 117 7.30 -15.11 -9.56
N VAL A 118 7.16 -13.88 -10.09
CA VAL A 118 8.27 -12.91 -10.17
C VAL A 118 8.78 -12.55 -8.77
N VAL A 119 7.89 -12.24 -7.84
CA VAL A 119 8.26 -11.92 -6.45
C VAL A 119 9.01 -13.07 -5.78
N GLY A 120 8.51 -14.30 -5.92
CA GLY A 120 9.15 -15.49 -5.35
C GLY A 120 10.53 -15.76 -5.92
N LEU A 121 10.69 -15.62 -7.25
CA LEU A 121 11.97 -15.75 -7.93
C LEU A 121 12.99 -14.75 -7.37
N PHE A 122 12.66 -13.46 -7.36
CA PHE A 122 13.60 -12.42 -6.93
C PHE A 122 13.92 -12.48 -5.44
N ASN A 123 12.96 -12.82 -4.58
CA ASN A 123 13.27 -13.06 -3.16
C ASN A 123 14.30 -14.18 -2.99
N THR A 124 14.20 -15.26 -3.79
CA THR A 124 15.15 -16.38 -3.74
C THR A 124 16.52 -15.97 -4.28
N THR A 125 16.59 -15.37 -5.45
CA THR A 125 17.87 -15.03 -6.08
C THR A 125 18.60 -13.92 -5.33
N ASN A 126 17.88 -12.95 -4.77
CA ASN A 126 18.48 -11.90 -3.94
C ASN A 126 19.11 -12.49 -2.69
N ALA A 127 18.41 -13.42 -2.02
CA ALA A 127 18.96 -14.10 -0.84
C ALA A 127 20.20 -14.92 -1.17
N LEU A 128 20.25 -15.58 -2.34
CA LEU A 128 21.45 -16.30 -2.79
C LEU A 128 22.62 -15.36 -3.06
N ALA A 129 22.39 -14.28 -3.83
CA ALA A 129 23.44 -13.31 -4.15
C ALA A 129 24.02 -12.66 -2.90
N ASP A 130 23.15 -12.27 -1.95
CA ASP A 130 23.56 -11.74 -0.64
C ASP A 130 24.33 -12.79 0.16
N ALA A 131 23.82 -14.03 0.29
CA ALA A 131 24.50 -15.08 1.06
C ALA A 131 25.89 -15.44 0.51
N TYR A 132 26.09 -15.35 -0.82
CA TYR A 132 27.38 -15.56 -1.46
C TYR A 132 28.28 -14.31 -1.46
N GLN A 133 27.78 -13.16 -0.99
CA GLN A 133 28.49 -11.87 -0.99
C GLN A 133 29.03 -11.51 -2.37
N ILE A 134 28.18 -11.63 -3.40
CA ILE A 134 28.54 -11.35 -4.79
C ILE A 134 28.67 -9.83 -4.99
N GLU A 135 29.83 -9.39 -5.48
CA GLU A 135 30.06 -8.00 -5.89
C GLU A 135 29.39 -7.69 -7.23
N PRO A 136 28.76 -6.51 -7.41
CA PRO A 136 28.17 -6.11 -8.69
C PRO A 136 29.23 -5.91 -9.78
N ASP A 137 29.09 -6.60 -10.90
CA ASP A 137 29.92 -6.44 -12.11
C ASP A 137 29.14 -5.87 -13.31
N ILE A 138 27.81 -5.84 -13.22
CA ILE A 138 26.91 -5.18 -14.17
C ILE A 138 26.47 -3.83 -13.56
N LEU A 139 27.00 -2.74 -14.09
CA LEU A 139 26.69 -1.37 -13.66
C LEU A 139 25.95 -0.61 -14.77
N PRO A 140 24.82 0.05 -14.48
CA PRO A 140 24.12 0.86 -15.47
C PRO A 140 24.90 2.14 -15.80
N PRO A 141 24.72 2.73 -17.00
CA PRO A 141 25.21 4.08 -17.29
C PRO A 141 24.50 5.10 -16.38
N LEU A 142 25.18 6.22 -16.10
CA LEU A 142 24.67 7.27 -15.20
C LEU A 142 23.88 8.39 -15.92
N GLU A 143 23.71 8.26 -17.23
CA GLU A 143 23.06 9.26 -18.08
C GLU A 143 21.55 9.07 -18.17
#